data_AF-A0A965ZNP7-F1
#
_entry.id   AF-A0A965ZNP7-F1
#
_cell.length_a   1.000
_cell.length_b   1.000
_cell.length_c   1.000
_cell.angle_alpha   90.00
_cell.angle_beta   90.00
_cell.angle_gamma   90.00
#
_symmetry.space_group_name_H-M   'P 1'
#
loop_
_entity.id
_entity.type
_entity.pdbx_description
1 polymer ?
#
loop_
_entity_poly.entity_id
_entity_poly.type
_entity_poly.pdbx_seq_one_letter_code
_entity_poly.pdbx_strand_id
1 'polypeptide(L)'
;MSEAPSIKAIYDGRLDEGFREQLMVAVAFQNQAPYCNWGHRALASVAGIPDEELGHIEQLNLEELDPKVAMAVAYVRALVSSDWQDAPADLRQQMHEHFTWQEIEDIELIARAMDISNRAGNTWDAMLSRLKGHPVEESDLLSEIFFTYLFLGILPNRLQKVSRLTGINVLDAAQGLVSHVQQFNRQATPTG
;
A
#
# COMPACT_ATOMS: atom_id res chain seq x y z
N MET A 1 13.85 8.78 -24.10
CA MET A 1 12.57 9.48 -23.84
C MET A 1 11.69 8.47 -23.12
N SER A 2 11.17 8.80 -21.93
CA SER A 2 10.19 7.95 -21.24
C SER A 2 8.88 7.93 -22.02
N GLU A 3 8.18 6.79 -21.96
CA GLU A 3 6.77 6.75 -22.34
C GLU A 3 5.94 7.44 -21.26
N ALA A 4 4.75 7.93 -21.62
CA ALA A 4 3.88 8.56 -20.64
C ALA A 4 3.55 7.59 -19.48
N PRO A 5 3.56 8.06 -18.22
CA PRO A 5 3.17 7.24 -17.07
C PRO A 5 1.76 6.67 -17.27
N SER A 6 1.62 5.35 -17.07
CA SER A 6 0.36 4.65 -17.34
C SER A 6 0.15 3.51 -16.36
N ILE A 7 -0.85 3.66 -15.49
CA ILE A 7 -1.28 2.59 -14.57
C ILE A 7 -1.58 1.32 -15.37
N LYS A 8 -2.28 1.43 -16.51
CA LYS A 8 -2.59 0.26 -17.33
C LYS A 8 -1.31 -0.48 -17.75
N ALA A 9 -0.30 0.25 -18.22
CA ALA A 9 0.92 -0.37 -18.69
C ALA A 9 1.76 -1.00 -17.56
N ILE A 10 1.76 -0.39 -16.37
CA ILE A 10 2.35 -0.98 -15.16
C ILE A 10 1.70 -2.34 -14.87
N TYR A 11 0.36 -2.41 -14.91
CA TYR A 11 -0.38 -3.66 -14.68
C TYR A 11 -0.28 -4.66 -15.85
N ASP A 12 0.05 -4.21 -17.07
CA ASP A 12 0.32 -5.08 -18.23
C ASP A 12 1.75 -5.66 -18.22
N GLY A 13 2.55 -5.39 -17.17
CA GLY A 13 3.87 -6.00 -16.97
C GLY A 13 5.07 -5.08 -17.18
N ARG A 14 4.88 -3.76 -17.29
CA ARG A 14 5.99 -2.80 -17.31
C ARG A 14 6.77 -2.79 -15.98
N LEU A 15 6.07 -3.10 -14.88
CA LEU A 15 6.67 -3.37 -13.59
C LEU A 15 6.34 -4.81 -13.20
N ASP A 16 7.34 -5.55 -12.73
CA ASP A 16 7.12 -6.90 -12.22
C ASP A 16 6.02 -6.92 -11.15
N GLU A 17 5.17 -7.94 -11.18
CA GLU A 17 4.02 -8.01 -10.29
C GLU A 17 4.44 -8.15 -8.83
N GLY A 18 5.41 -9.00 -8.51
CA GLY A 18 5.92 -9.15 -7.15
C GLY A 18 6.52 -7.84 -6.64
N PHE A 19 7.38 -7.22 -7.44
CA PHE A 19 8.00 -5.94 -7.09
C PHE A 19 6.96 -4.82 -6.89
N ARG A 20 5.94 -4.76 -7.75
CA ARG A 20 4.83 -3.81 -7.60
C ARG A 20 4.09 -3.99 -6.27
N GLU A 21 3.75 -5.22 -5.91
CA GLU A 21 3.02 -5.48 -4.66
C GLU A 21 3.90 -5.21 -3.41
N GLN A 22 5.22 -5.44 -3.49
CA GLN A 22 6.16 -5.06 -2.43
C GLN A 22 6.14 -3.55 -2.15
N LEU A 23 6.18 -2.72 -3.21
CA LEU A 23 6.06 -1.26 -3.07
C LEU A 23 4.71 -0.86 -2.47
N MET A 24 3.63 -1.51 -2.89
CA MET A 24 2.29 -1.23 -2.35
C MET A 24 2.16 -1.60 -0.88
N VAL A 25 2.78 -2.71 -0.44
CA VAL A 25 2.85 -3.10 0.98
C VAL A 25 3.64 -2.07 1.78
N ALA A 26 4.79 -1.61 1.26
CA ALA A 26 5.61 -0.58 1.90
C ALA A 26 4.83 0.72 2.13
N VAL A 27 4.13 1.20 1.10
CA VAL A 27 3.31 2.42 1.17
C VAL A 27 2.10 2.22 2.11
N ALA A 28 1.41 1.08 2.03
CA ALA A 28 0.29 0.78 2.92
C ALA A 28 0.70 0.76 4.40
N PHE A 29 1.86 0.18 4.70
CA PHE A 29 2.38 0.13 6.07
C PHE A 29 2.80 1.52 6.55
N GLN A 30 3.52 2.28 5.71
CA GLN A 30 3.90 3.67 6.01
C GLN A 30 2.69 4.54 6.34
N ASN A 31 1.59 4.35 5.61
CA ASN A 31 0.34 5.08 5.79
C ASN A 31 -0.60 4.50 6.87
N GLN A 32 -0.16 3.47 7.61
CA GLN A 32 -0.98 2.78 8.60
C GLN A 32 -2.35 2.36 8.04
N ALA A 33 -2.36 1.79 6.83
CA ALA A 33 -3.57 1.49 6.07
C ALA A 33 -3.85 -0.03 6.05
N PRO A 34 -4.50 -0.58 7.09
CA PRO A 34 -4.58 -2.03 7.31
C PRO A 34 -5.37 -2.76 6.22
N TYR A 35 -6.39 -2.14 5.64
CA TYR A 35 -7.21 -2.73 4.58
C TYR A 35 -6.40 -3.00 3.31
N CYS A 36 -5.63 -2.00 2.90
CA CYS A 36 -4.80 -2.12 1.71
C CYS A 36 -3.59 -2.99 1.99
N ASN A 37 -2.98 -2.88 3.18
CA ASN A 37 -1.87 -3.75 3.57
C ASN A 37 -2.27 -5.22 3.50
N TRP A 38 -3.44 -5.61 4.05
CA TRP A 38 -3.95 -6.98 3.93
C TRP A 38 -4.08 -7.44 2.48
N GLY A 39 -4.74 -6.63 1.64
CA GLY A 39 -5.01 -6.99 0.25
C GLY A 39 -3.73 -7.14 -0.57
N HIS A 40 -2.77 -6.24 -0.39
CA HIS A 40 -1.52 -6.24 -1.13
C HIS A 40 -0.53 -7.28 -0.61
N ARG A 41 -0.54 -7.63 0.69
CA ARG A 41 0.18 -8.82 1.18
C ARG A 41 -0.34 -10.10 0.53
N ALA A 42 -1.67 -10.25 0.42
CA ALA A 42 -2.25 -11.43 -0.23
C ALA A 42 -1.86 -11.52 -1.71
N LEU A 43 -1.83 -10.39 -2.42
CA LEU A 43 -1.40 -10.35 -3.82
C LEU A 43 0.11 -10.59 -3.99
N ALA A 44 0.95 -10.04 -3.11
CA ALA A 44 2.38 -10.30 -3.11
C ALA A 44 2.68 -11.80 -2.87
N SER A 45 1.94 -12.43 -1.95
CA SER A 45 2.06 -13.87 -1.71
C SER A 45 1.66 -14.70 -2.94
N VAL A 46 0.60 -14.32 -3.66
CA VAL A 46 0.22 -14.93 -4.95
C VAL A 46 1.32 -14.75 -6.01
N ALA A 47 2.01 -13.61 -6.00
CA ALA A 47 3.15 -13.32 -6.87
C ALA A 47 4.44 -14.07 -6.45
N GLY A 48 4.40 -14.86 -5.38
CA GLY A 48 5.52 -15.67 -4.91
C GLY A 48 6.45 -14.98 -3.93
N ILE A 49 6.09 -13.79 -3.42
CA ILE A 49 6.89 -13.08 -2.41
C ILE A 49 6.67 -13.76 -1.04
N PRO A 50 7.73 -14.18 -0.33
CA PRO A 50 7.63 -14.78 1.00
C PRO A 50 7.07 -13.81 2.03
N ASP A 51 6.27 -14.32 2.98
CA ASP A 51 5.69 -13.53 4.07
C ASP A 51 6.75 -12.86 4.97
N GLU A 52 7.90 -13.53 5.13
CA GLU A 52 9.09 -13.03 5.81
C GLU A 52 9.63 -11.75 5.15
N GLU A 53 9.77 -11.76 3.82
CA GLU A 53 10.23 -10.59 3.06
C GLU A 53 9.25 -9.41 3.20
N LEU A 54 7.94 -9.67 3.19
CA LEU A 54 6.93 -8.64 3.46
C LEU A 54 7.06 -8.09 4.88
N GLY A 55 7.39 -8.93 5.86
CA GLY A 55 7.70 -8.51 7.23
C GLY A 55 8.92 -7.58 7.29
N HIS A 56 9.99 -7.88 6.54
CA HIS A 56 11.17 -7.02 6.46
C HIS A 56 10.86 -5.66 5.83
N ILE A 57 10.04 -5.61 4.77
CA ILE A 57 9.58 -4.36 4.14
C ILE A 57 8.83 -3.47 5.14
N GLU A 58 7.92 -4.05 5.91
CA GLU A 58 7.12 -3.32 6.89
C GLU A 58 7.98 -2.77 8.03
N GLN A 59 8.86 -3.61 8.58
CA GLN A 59 9.73 -3.27 9.72
C GLN A 59 10.95 -2.42 9.35
N LEU A 60 11.13 -2.12 8.06
CA LEU A 60 12.31 -1.41 7.53
C LEU A 60 13.63 -2.16 7.78
N ASN A 61 13.58 -3.49 7.82
CA ASN A 61 14.76 -4.35 7.88
C ASN A 61 15.35 -4.50 6.45
N LEU A 62 15.76 -3.38 5.85
CA LEU A 62 16.14 -3.30 4.44
C LEU A 62 17.37 -4.13 4.07
N GLU A 63 18.18 -4.48 5.06
CA GLU A 63 19.43 -5.25 4.88
C GLU A 63 19.17 -6.72 4.52
N GLU A 64 17.96 -7.22 4.81
CA GLU A 64 17.51 -8.59 4.52
C GLU A 64 16.79 -8.69 3.15
N LEU A 65 16.65 -7.57 2.43
CA LEU A 65 15.98 -7.51 1.14
C LEU A 65 16.98 -7.54 -0.02
N ASP A 66 16.51 -7.90 -1.21
CA ASP A 66 17.26 -7.62 -2.44
C ASP A 66 17.61 -6.12 -2.49
N PRO A 67 18.87 -5.74 -2.81
CA PRO A 67 19.29 -4.33 -2.79
C PRO A 67 18.45 -3.41 -3.67
N LYS A 68 17.96 -3.88 -4.82
CA LYS A 68 17.11 -3.08 -5.72
C LYS A 68 15.75 -2.85 -5.08
N VAL A 69 15.17 -3.86 -4.43
CA VAL A 69 13.92 -3.73 -3.67
C VAL A 69 14.09 -2.80 -2.47
N ALA A 70 15.12 -3.01 -1.66
CA ALA A 70 15.44 -2.20 -0.48
C ALA A 70 15.48 -0.70 -0.79
N MET A 71 16.21 -0.34 -1.86
CA MET A 71 16.37 1.03 -2.32
C MET A 71 15.04 1.64 -2.77
N ALA A 72 14.25 0.93 -3.58
CA ALA A 72 12.96 1.43 -4.03
C ALA A 72 11.95 1.57 -2.88
N VAL A 73 11.95 0.62 -1.93
CA VAL A 73 11.14 0.70 -0.71
C VAL A 73 11.52 1.91 0.14
N ALA A 74 12.82 2.12 0.39
CA ALA A 74 13.29 3.31 1.10
C ALA A 74 12.87 4.60 0.39
N TYR A 75 13.01 4.62 -0.95
CA TYR A 75 12.65 5.76 -1.78
C TYR A 75 11.18 6.13 -1.69
N VAL A 76 10.28 5.18 -1.94
CA VAL A 76 8.83 5.47 -1.90
C VAL A 76 8.36 5.83 -0.51
N ARG A 77 8.93 5.22 0.55
CA ARG A 77 8.62 5.59 1.93
C ARG A 77 9.08 7.02 2.26
N ALA A 78 10.25 7.43 1.78
CA ALA A 78 10.73 8.80 1.95
C ALA A 78 9.81 9.81 1.23
N LEU A 79 9.41 9.51 -0.01
CA LEU A 79 8.46 10.34 -0.75
C LEU A 79 7.13 10.49 0.00
N VAL A 80 6.52 9.36 0.40
CA VAL A 80 5.25 9.36 1.15
C VAL A 80 5.38 10.12 2.48
N SER A 81 6.47 9.91 3.22
CA SER A 81 6.72 10.61 4.50
C SER A 81 6.89 12.13 4.34
N SER A 82 7.36 12.58 3.17
CA SER A 82 7.53 13.99 2.84
C SER A 82 6.29 14.65 2.23
N ASP A 83 5.17 13.91 2.13
CA ASP A 83 3.98 14.29 1.36
C ASP A 83 4.34 14.67 -0.09
N TRP A 84 5.18 13.84 -0.71
CA TRP A 84 5.61 13.96 -2.10
C TRP A 84 6.39 15.24 -2.45
N GLN A 85 7.00 15.91 -1.47
CA GLN A 85 7.87 17.07 -1.72
C GLN A 85 9.19 16.65 -2.38
N ASP A 86 10.05 15.96 -1.64
CA ASP A 86 11.37 15.56 -2.11
C ASP A 86 11.92 14.42 -1.24
N ALA A 87 12.44 13.37 -1.88
CA ALA A 87 13.25 12.37 -1.20
C ALA A 87 14.67 12.90 -0.92
N PRO A 88 15.41 12.34 0.05
CA PRO A 88 16.82 12.68 0.28
C PRO A 88 17.64 12.62 -1.02
N ALA A 89 18.57 13.56 -1.19
CA ALA A 89 19.30 13.74 -2.46
C ALA A 89 20.16 12.53 -2.83
N ASP A 90 20.78 11.91 -1.83
CA ASP A 90 21.52 10.66 -1.94
C ASP A 90 20.64 9.50 -2.38
N LEU A 91 19.40 9.43 -1.90
CA LEU A 91 18.44 8.40 -2.27
C LEU A 91 17.92 8.60 -3.70
N ARG A 92 17.63 9.85 -4.10
CA ARG A 92 17.31 10.18 -5.51
C ARG A 92 18.46 9.81 -6.44
N GLN A 93 19.69 10.14 -6.05
CA GLN A 93 20.87 9.80 -6.85
C GLN A 93 20.99 8.28 -7.03
N GLN A 94 20.89 7.51 -5.94
CA GLN A 94 20.93 6.05 -5.98
C GLN A 94 19.82 5.47 -6.89
N MET A 95 18.60 6.02 -6.83
CA MET A 95 17.53 5.62 -7.75
C MET A 95 17.92 5.83 -9.22
N HIS A 96 18.49 6.99 -9.58
CA HIS A 96 18.93 7.27 -10.95
C HIS A 96 20.14 6.44 -11.40
N GLU A 97 20.95 5.91 -10.48
CA GLU A 97 22.09 5.04 -10.79
C GLU A 97 21.66 3.60 -11.12
N HIS A 98 20.54 3.14 -10.56
CA HIS A 98 20.11 1.73 -10.60
C HIS A 98 18.79 1.47 -11.32
N PHE A 99 17.98 2.50 -11.52
CA PHE A 99 16.73 2.43 -12.25
C PHE A 99 16.76 3.37 -13.45
N THR A 100 16.13 2.94 -14.53
CA THR A 100 15.87 3.82 -15.68
C THR A 100 14.86 4.90 -15.28
N TRP A 101 14.87 6.02 -16.02
CA TRP A 101 13.86 7.07 -15.85
C TRP A 101 12.42 6.54 -15.91
N GLN A 102 12.16 5.57 -16.79
CA GLN A 102 10.83 4.95 -16.89
C GLN A 102 10.46 4.16 -15.64
N GLU A 103 11.38 3.33 -15.12
CA GLU A 103 11.12 2.56 -13.90
C GLU A 103 10.85 3.49 -12.70
N ILE A 104 11.58 4.60 -12.58
CA ILE A 104 11.37 5.58 -11.51
C ILE A 104 9.97 6.21 -11.63
N GLU A 105 9.57 6.64 -12.84
CA GLU A 105 8.24 7.19 -13.09
C GLU A 105 7.13 6.19 -12.74
N ASP A 106 7.31 4.90 -13.08
CA ASP A 106 6.33 3.85 -12.79
C ASP A 106 6.26 3.52 -11.29
N ILE A 107 7.41 3.48 -10.59
CA ILE A 107 7.52 3.29 -9.14
C ILE A 107 6.79 4.44 -8.41
N GLU A 108 7.04 5.68 -8.80
CA GLU A 108 6.39 6.84 -8.19
C GLU A 108 4.90 6.84 -8.48
N LEU A 109 4.49 6.59 -9.72
CA LEU A 109 3.08 6.57 -10.10
C LEU A 109 2.30 5.52 -9.30
N ILE A 110 2.86 4.32 -9.14
CA ILE A 110 2.17 3.27 -8.41
C ILE A 110 2.10 3.56 -6.91
N ALA A 111 3.16 4.13 -6.34
CA ALA A 111 3.17 4.56 -4.95
C ALA A 111 2.17 5.72 -4.70
N ARG A 112 2.00 6.66 -5.64
CA ARG A 112 0.98 7.74 -5.55
C ARG A 112 -0.43 7.17 -5.60
N ALA A 113 -0.69 6.25 -6.54
CA ALA A 113 -1.98 5.60 -6.65
C ALA A 113 -2.32 4.81 -5.36
N MET A 114 -1.30 4.20 -4.76
CA MET A 114 -1.41 3.51 -3.50
C MET A 114 -1.71 4.45 -2.32
N ASP A 115 -0.98 5.57 -2.21
CA ASP A 115 -1.19 6.58 -1.17
C ASP A 115 -2.62 7.16 -1.20
N ILE A 116 -3.13 7.50 -2.39
CA ILE A 116 -4.52 7.93 -2.58
C ILE A 116 -5.51 6.85 -2.13
N SER A 117 -5.24 5.59 -2.46
CA SER A 117 -6.09 4.45 -2.06
C SER A 117 -6.07 4.23 -0.54
N ASN A 118 -4.92 4.43 0.12
CA ASN A 118 -4.78 4.35 1.56
C ASN A 118 -5.60 5.43 2.27
N ARG A 119 -5.50 6.67 1.82
CA ARG A 119 -6.28 7.79 2.37
C ARG A 119 -7.78 7.51 2.30
N ALA A 120 -8.26 6.92 1.20
CA ALA A 120 -9.65 6.51 1.07
C ALA A 120 -10.06 5.44 2.11
N GLY A 121 -9.21 4.42 2.30
CA GLY A 121 -9.43 3.37 3.30
C GLY A 121 -9.39 3.88 4.75
N ASN A 122 -8.43 4.75 5.08
CA ASN A 122 -8.33 5.33 6.43
C ASN A 122 -9.49 6.29 6.73
N THR A 123 -10.02 6.97 5.70
CA THR A 123 -11.21 7.81 5.84
C THR A 123 -12.47 6.99 6.17
N TRP A 124 -12.55 5.74 5.71
CA TRP A 124 -13.62 4.83 6.13
C TRP A 124 -13.55 4.51 7.63
N ASP A 125 -12.36 4.36 8.22
CA ASP A 125 -12.22 4.21 9.67
C ASP A 125 -12.68 5.45 10.43
N ALA A 126 -12.38 6.65 9.93
CA ALA A 126 -12.87 7.91 10.51
C ALA A 126 -14.42 7.96 10.50
N MET A 127 -15.04 7.57 9.39
CA MET A 127 -16.51 7.46 9.28
C MET A 127 -17.08 6.43 10.26
N LEU A 128 -16.45 5.25 10.40
CA LEU A 128 -16.85 4.24 11.39
C LEU A 128 -16.73 4.75 12.82
N SER A 129 -15.69 5.52 13.12
CA SER A 129 -15.49 6.15 14.44
C SER A 129 -16.59 7.18 14.73
N ARG A 130 -16.93 8.01 13.74
CA ARG A 130 -18.05 8.96 13.81
C ARG A 130 -19.38 8.26 14.05
N LEU A 131 -19.66 7.16 13.34
CA LEU A 131 -20.87 6.34 13.56
C LEU A 131 -20.92 5.72 14.96
N LYS A 132 -19.77 5.47 15.59
CA LYS A 132 -19.65 5.01 16.98
C LYS A 132 -19.72 6.15 18.01
N GLY A 133 -19.89 7.41 17.58
CA GLY A 133 -19.97 8.57 18.46
C GLY A 133 -18.64 9.24 18.79
N HIS A 134 -17.55 8.86 18.10
CA HIS A 134 -16.20 9.39 18.30
C HIS A 134 -15.66 10.02 17.00
N PRO A 135 -16.18 11.19 16.58
CA PRO A 135 -15.68 11.87 15.38
C PRO A 135 -14.21 12.28 15.55
N VAL A 136 -13.42 12.17 14.47
CA VAL A 136 -12.02 12.62 14.45
C VAL A 136 -11.99 14.12 14.16
N GLU A 137 -11.33 14.91 15.02
CA GLU A 137 -11.36 16.40 14.99
C GLU A 137 -10.91 17.00 13.64
N GLU A 138 -9.96 16.35 12.96
CA GLU A 138 -9.38 16.84 11.69
C GLU A 138 -10.13 16.38 10.43
N SER A 139 -11.23 15.63 10.58
CA SER A 139 -11.98 15.07 9.44
C SER A 139 -13.32 15.78 9.21
N ASP A 140 -13.60 16.14 7.95
CA ASP A 140 -14.88 16.69 7.54
C ASP A 140 -15.83 15.62 6.99
N LEU A 141 -17.13 15.78 7.25
CA LEU A 141 -18.16 14.80 6.92
C LEU A 141 -18.31 14.54 5.42
N LEU A 142 -18.05 15.53 4.56
CA LEU A 142 -18.22 15.38 3.11
C LEU A 142 -17.10 14.52 2.53
N SER A 143 -15.86 14.76 2.96
CA SER A 143 -14.72 13.89 2.64
C SER A 143 -14.96 12.47 3.15
N GLU A 144 -15.46 12.31 4.38
CA GLU A 144 -15.80 11.00 4.94
C GLU A 144 -16.78 10.20 4.06
N ILE A 145 -17.86 10.82 3.61
CA ILE A 145 -18.87 10.18 2.75
C ILE A 145 -18.28 9.83 1.37
N PHE A 146 -17.54 10.76 0.76
CA PHE A 146 -16.97 10.58 -0.58
C PHE A 146 -15.98 9.41 -0.61
N PHE A 147 -15.02 9.39 0.31
CA PHE A 147 -14.00 8.34 0.37
C PHE A 147 -14.57 7.00 0.84
N THR A 148 -15.60 7.01 1.71
CA THR A 148 -16.38 5.81 2.03
C THR A 148 -16.98 5.18 0.79
N TYR A 149 -17.60 5.97 -0.08
CA TYR A 149 -18.18 5.46 -1.31
C TYR A 149 -17.13 4.86 -2.24
N LEU A 150 -15.98 5.52 -2.39
CA LEU A 150 -14.85 5.00 -3.16
C LEU A 150 -14.34 3.67 -2.58
N PHE A 151 -14.17 3.59 -1.26
CA PHE A 151 -13.73 2.38 -0.56
C PHE A 151 -14.72 1.22 -0.75
N LEU A 152 -16.02 1.46 -0.56
CA LEU A 152 -17.06 0.44 -0.73
C LEU A 152 -17.22 -0.01 -2.20
N GLY A 153 -16.87 0.82 -3.18
CA GLY A 153 -16.80 0.41 -4.58
C GLY A 153 -15.60 -0.49 -4.90
N ILE A 154 -14.47 -0.31 -4.21
CA ILE A 154 -13.24 -1.06 -4.43
C ILE A 154 -13.22 -2.37 -3.65
N LEU A 155 -13.67 -2.35 -2.38
CA LEU A 155 -13.52 -3.45 -1.43
C LEU A 155 -14.13 -4.79 -1.93
N PRO A 156 -15.37 -4.86 -2.45
CA PRO A 156 -15.94 -6.11 -2.94
C PRO A 156 -15.13 -6.73 -4.09
N ASN A 157 -14.65 -5.89 -5.01
CA ASN A 157 -13.81 -6.33 -6.13
C ASN A 157 -12.47 -6.88 -5.64
N ARG A 158 -11.88 -6.28 -4.60
CA ARG A 158 -10.64 -6.76 -3.99
C ARG A 158 -10.84 -8.08 -3.25
N LEU A 159 -11.90 -8.22 -2.45
CA LEU A 159 -12.24 -9.48 -1.79
C LEU A 159 -12.47 -10.61 -2.81
N GLN A 160 -13.19 -10.33 -3.90
CA GLN A 160 -13.38 -11.30 -4.98
C GLN A 160 -12.05 -11.65 -5.67
N LYS A 161 -11.18 -10.67 -5.93
CA LYS A 161 -9.86 -10.92 -6.54
C LYS A 161 -8.99 -11.81 -5.64
N VAL A 162 -8.88 -11.49 -4.35
CA VAL A 162 -8.13 -12.30 -3.38
C VAL A 162 -8.72 -13.71 -3.30
N SER A 163 -10.03 -13.84 -3.16
CA SER A 163 -10.72 -15.14 -3.14
C SER A 163 -10.40 -15.98 -4.38
N ARG A 164 -10.47 -15.40 -5.59
CA ARG A 164 -10.17 -16.11 -6.84
C ARG A 164 -8.70 -16.53 -6.94
N LEU A 165 -7.77 -15.68 -6.53
CA LEU A 165 -6.33 -15.92 -6.69
C LEU A 165 -5.75 -16.84 -5.62
N THR A 166 -6.30 -16.82 -4.41
CA THR A 166 -5.82 -17.65 -3.29
C THR A 166 -6.62 -18.94 -3.13
N GLY A 167 -7.76 -19.08 -3.82
CA GLY A 167 -8.63 -20.26 -3.75
C GLY A 167 -9.52 -20.33 -2.51
N ILE A 168 -9.49 -19.32 -1.62
CA ILE A 168 -10.38 -19.23 -0.46
C ILE A 168 -11.74 -18.66 -0.86
N ASN A 169 -12.79 -18.92 -0.09
CA ASN A 169 -14.09 -18.32 -0.37
C ASN A 169 -14.15 -16.84 0.08
N VAL A 170 -15.11 -16.07 -0.41
CA VAL A 170 -15.22 -14.62 -0.13
C VAL A 170 -15.48 -14.32 1.35
N LEU A 171 -16.18 -15.20 2.09
CA LEU A 171 -16.40 -15.02 3.52
C LEU A 171 -15.11 -15.22 4.31
N ASP A 172 -14.32 -16.23 3.96
CA ASP A 172 -12.99 -16.46 4.58
C ASP A 172 -12.05 -15.29 4.27
N ALA A 173 -12.08 -14.76 3.04
CA ALA A 173 -11.34 -13.55 2.68
C ALA A 173 -11.76 -12.35 3.53
N ALA A 174 -13.08 -12.15 3.75
CA ALA A 174 -13.59 -11.09 4.60
C ALA A 174 -13.20 -11.27 6.07
N GLN A 175 -13.24 -12.50 6.60
CA GLN A 175 -12.80 -12.83 7.95
C GLN A 175 -11.30 -12.61 8.13
N GLY A 176 -10.49 -13.00 7.14
CA GLY A 176 -9.05 -12.75 7.09
C GLY A 176 -8.74 -11.26 7.13
N LEU A 177 -9.45 -10.45 6.33
CA LEU A 177 -9.33 -9.00 6.34
C LEU A 177 -9.63 -8.42 7.74
N VAL A 178 -10.77 -8.80 8.34
CA VAL A 178 -11.15 -8.31 9.67
C VAL A 178 -10.09 -8.67 10.71
N SER A 179 -9.60 -9.91 10.70
CA SER A 179 -8.58 -10.39 11.62
C SER A 179 -7.26 -9.62 11.47
N HIS A 180 -6.86 -9.36 10.22
CA HIS A 180 -5.68 -8.58 9.89
C HIS A 180 -5.79 -7.15 10.39
N VAL A 181 -6.90 -6.47 10.12
CA VAL A 181 -7.13 -5.09 10.58
C VAL A 181 -7.04 -5.01 12.10
N GLN A 182 -7.63 -5.97 12.82
CA GLN A 182 -7.52 -6.03 14.28
C GLN A 182 -6.08 -6.25 14.77
N GLN A 183 -5.32 -7.12 14.12
CA GLN A 183 -3.92 -7.37 14.47
C GLN A 183 -3.02 -6.17 14.17
N PHE A 184 -3.16 -5.59 12.99
CA PHE A 184 -2.41 -4.43 12.54
C PHE A 184 -2.59 -3.25 13.50
N ASN A 185 -3.83 -2.93 13.87
CA ASN A 185 -4.12 -1.83 14.79
C ASN A 185 -3.60 -2.09 16.21
N ARG A 186 -3.52 -3.35 16.66
CA ARG A 186 -2.88 -3.70 17.94
C ARG A 186 -1.37 -3.43 17.94
N GLN A 187 -0.70 -3.63 16.81
CA GLN A 187 0.75 -3.37 16.69
C GLN A 187 1.06 -1.86 16.65
N ALA A 188 0.13 -1.04 16.16
CA ALA A 188 0.28 0.42 16.08
C ALA A 188 0.01 1.17 17.41
N THR A 189 -0.52 0.49 18.43
CA THR A 189 -0.80 1.11 19.74
C THR A 189 0.34 0.76 20.71
N PRO A 190 1.12 1.72 21.23
CA PRO A 190 2.10 1.41 22.26
C PRO A 190 1.36 0.87 23.49
N THR A 191 1.85 -0.22 24.07
CA THR A 191 1.47 -0.56 25.43
C THR A 191 1.90 0.62 26.31
N GLY A 192 0.91 1.24 26.96
CA GLY A 192 1.12 2.43 27.79
C GLY A 192 2.02 2.18 29.00
#